data_AF-A0A9E8IFT3-F1
#
_entry.id   AF-A0A9E8IFT3-F1
#
_cell.length_a   1.000
_cell.length_b   1.000
_cell.length_c   1.000
_cell.angle_alpha   90.00
_cell.angle_beta   90.00
_cell.angle_gamma   90.00
#
_symmetry.space_group_name_H-M   'P 1'
#
loop_
_entity.id
_entity.type
_entity.pdbx_description
1 polymer ?
#
loop_
_entity_poly.entity_id
_entity_poly.type
_entity_poly.pdbx_seq_one_letter_code
_entity_poly.pdbx_strand_id
1 'polypeptide(L)'
;MEQLQKIDSLGLTDKYYELCSEYPLRVGSPIEKMPSREVLKAADGRVGIQKLKGPGTCYEVQDVPDSVLLRFIVQSRTRVETHLEVRGLKLEHVSSFATLCLAAREAAGKERPAPPYPRPEAHSLSELIEVFTKLRDLALEIDRCAQ
;
A
#
# COMPACT_ATOMS: atom_id res chain seq x y z
N MET A 1 -13.03 -1.53 -16.92
CA MET A 1 -11.86 -1.50 -17.81
C MET A 1 -11.29 -0.10 -17.96
N GLU A 2 -12.09 0.92 -18.32
CA GLU A 2 -11.60 2.31 -18.51
C GLU A 2 -10.90 2.90 -17.26
N GLN A 3 -11.45 2.70 -16.06
CA GLN A 3 -10.83 3.19 -14.81
C GLN A 3 -9.46 2.53 -14.51
N LEU A 4 -9.32 1.23 -14.81
CA LEU A 4 -8.06 0.49 -14.61
C LEU A 4 -6.98 0.98 -15.58
N GLN A 5 -7.35 1.22 -16.84
CA GLN A 5 -6.46 1.82 -17.82
C GLN A 5 -6.06 3.25 -17.42
N LYS A 6 -7.00 4.03 -16.87
CA LYS A 6 -6.72 5.38 -16.35
C LYS A 6 -5.68 5.35 -15.23
N ILE A 7 -5.82 4.46 -14.25
CA ILE A 7 -4.85 4.27 -13.15
C ILE A 7 -3.45 4.00 -13.70
N ASP A 8 -3.33 3.12 -14.70
CA ASP A 8 -2.03 2.82 -15.32
C ASP A 8 -1.49 3.98 -16.18
N SER A 9 -2.34 4.66 -16.95
CA SER A 9 -1.96 5.78 -17.81
C SER A 9 -1.43 7.00 -17.04
N LEU A 10 -1.86 7.15 -15.79
CA LEU A 10 -1.40 8.20 -14.87
C LEU A 10 -0.12 7.81 -14.13
N GLY A 11 0.47 6.65 -14.45
CA GLY A 11 1.71 6.17 -13.85
C GLY A 11 1.58 5.70 -12.40
N LEU A 12 0.36 5.52 -11.88
CA LEU A 12 0.13 5.13 -10.49
C LEU A 12 0.58 3.68 -10.23
N THR A 13 0.47 2.83 -11.23
CA THR A 13 1.02 1.47 -11.20
C THR A 13 2.54 1.51 -11.09
N ASP A 14 3.20 2.31 -11.92
CA ASP A 14 4.66 2.44 -11.92
C ASP A 14 5.18 3.01 -10.59
N LYS A 15 4.50 4.00 -9.98
CA LYS A 15 4.81 4.48 -8.63
C LYS A 15 4.74 3.37 -7.56
N TYR A 16 3.75 2.49 -7.63
CA TYR A 16 3.65 1.35 -6.72
C TYR A 16 4.82 0.37 -6.89
N TYR A 17 5.19 0.07 -8.13
CA TYR A 17 6.29 -0.84 -8.41
C TYR A 17 7.64 -0.24 -8.05
N GLU A 18 7.84 1.05 -8.27
CA GLU A 18 9.03 1.80 -7.82
C GLU A 18 9.16 1.74 -6.30
N LEU A 19 8.06 1.98 -5.55
CA LEU A 19 8.06 1.79 -4.10
C LEU A 19 8.47 0.37 -3.69
N CYS A 20 7.99 -0.66 -4.40
CA CYS A 20 8.40 -2.03 -4.11
C CYS A 20 9.89 -2.29 -4.43
N SER A 21 10.44 -1.61 -5.43
CA SER A 21 11.86 -1.68 -5.79
C SER A 21 12.77 -0.90 -4.83
N GLU A 22 12.28 0.19 -4.24
CA GLU A 22 12.98 0.95 -3.18
C GLU A 22 13.05 0.15 -1.86
N TYR A 23 12.01 -0.61 -1.55
CA TYR A 23 11.91 -1.43 -0.34
C TYR A 23 11.78 -2.93 -0.69
N PRO A 24 12.81 -3.55 -1.30
CA PRO A 24 12.74 -4.94 -1.74
C PRO A 24 12.88 -5.91 -0.55
N LEU A 25 12.57 -7.19 -0.78
CA LEU A 25 12.93 -8.26 0.14
C LEU A 25 14.46 -8.31 0.36
N ARG A 26 14.91 -8.17 1.61
CA ARG A 26 16.33 -8.26 1.98
C ARG A 26 16.59 -9.45 2.90
N VAL A 27 16.87 -10.60 2.28
CA VAL A 27 17.14 -11.86 3.00
C VAL A 27 18.36 -11.73 3.92
N GLY A 28 18.21 -12.11 5.19
CA GLY A 28 19.30 -12.10 6.17
C GLY A 28 19.66 -10.73 6.74
N SER A 29 18.99 -9.66 6.30
CA SER A 29 19.22 -8.33 6.87
C SER A 29 18.65 -8.23 8.29
N PRO A 30 19.30 -7.48 9.20
CA PRO A 30 18.74 -7.18 10.51
C PRO A 30 17.34 -6.56 10.38
N ILE A 31 16.45 -6.92 11.31
CA ILE A 31 15.09 -6.39 11.39
C ILE A 31 14.93 -5.71 12.74
N GLU A 32 14.63 -4.42 12.71
CA GLU A 32 14.30 -3.65 13.90
C GLU A 32 13.00 -4.15 14.53
N LYS A 33 12.93 -4.20 15.87
CA LYS A 33 11.66 -4.41 16.55
C LYS A 33 10.83 -3.14 16.43
N MET A 34 9.62 -3.26 15.89
CA MET A 34 8.68 -2.15 15.72
C MET A 34 7.40 -2.38 16.56
N PRO A 35 7.44 -2.19 17.89
CA PRO A 35 6.24 -2.28 18.72
C PRO A 35 5.17 -1.28 18.25
N SER A 36 3.89 -1.65 18.31
CA SER A 36 2.84 -0.78 17.78
C SER A 36 2.81 0.62 18.40
N ARG A 37 3.18 0.77 19.67
CA ARG A 37 3.29 2.08 20.32
C ARG A 37 4.32 2.98 19.62
N GLU A 38 5.48 2.44 19.27
CA GLU A 38 6.53 3.20 18.58
C GLU A 38 6.13 3.52 17.14
N VAL A 39 5.45 2.59 16.46
CA VAL A 39 4.88 2.82 15.12
C VAL A 39 3.86 3.97 15.15
N LEU A 40 2.91 3.95 16.09
CA LEU A 40 1.92 5.02 16.22
C LEU A 40 2.58 6.36 16.54
N LYS A 41 3.59 6.37 17.42
CA LYS A 41 4.34 7.58 17.78
C LYS A 41 5.13 8.13 16.59
N ALA A 42 5.78 7.27 15.80
CA ALA A 42 6.57 7.70 14.63
C ALA A 42 5.70 8.10 13.44
N ALA A 43 4.47 7.60 13.36
CA ALA A 43 3.50 7.97 12.35
C ALA A 43 2.86 9.34 12.62
N ASP A 44 2.85 9.80 13.88
CA ASP A 44 2.25 11.07 14.28
C ASP A 44 2.79 12.25 13.45
N GLY A 45 1.87 13.07 12.93
CA GLY A 45 2.18 14.17 12.01
C GLY A 45 2.65 13.78 10.60
N ARG A 46 2.81 12.48 10.29
CA ARG A 46 3.23 11.99 8.96
C ARG A 46 2.14 11.20 8.24
N VAL A 47 1.49 10.29 8.94
CA VAL A 47 0.39 9.45 8.44
C VAL A 47 -0.56 9.12 9.58
N GLY A 48 -1.82 9.54 9.42
CA GLY A 48 -2.87 9.29 10.40
C GLY A 48 -3.22 7.82 10.42
N ILE A 49 -2.74 7.07 11.42
CA ILE A 49 -3.04 5.65 11.56
C ILE A 49 -3.57 5.30 12.96
N GLN A 50 -4.45 4.32 13.00
CA GLN A 50 -4.93 3.71 14.23
C GLN A 50 -4.64 2.21 14.22
N LYS A 51 -4.12 1.68 15.33
CA LYS A 51 -3.96 0.24 15.49
C LYS A 51 -5.34 -0.41 15.67
N LEU A 52 -5.68 -1.36 14.80
CA LEU A 52 -6.91 -2.16 14.96
C LEU A 52 -6.77 -3.14 16.13
N LYS A 53 -7.89 -3.38 16.82
CA LYS A 53 -7.98 -4.40 17.88
C LYS A 53 -7.78 -5.79 17.28
N GLY A 54 -7.17 -6.69 18.06
CA GLY A 54 -6.92 -8.07 17.67
C GLY A 54 -5.43 -8.40 17.47
N PRO A 55 -5.12 -9.68 17.21
CA PRO A 55 -3.76 -10.14 16.99
C PRO A 55 -3.18 -9.58 15.68
N GLY A 56 -1.87 -9.34 15.67
CA GLY A 56 -1.13 -8.91 14.48
C GLY A 56 -0.99 -7.39 14.32
N THR A 57 -0.24 -7.01 13.31
CA THR A 57 0.22 -5.62 13.08
C THR A 57 -0.60 -4.98 11.98
N CYS A 58 -1.89 -4.78 12.25
CA CYS A 58 -2.84 -4.14 11.34
C CYS A 58 -3.20 -2.72 11.80
N TYR A 59 -3.06 -1.74 10.91
CA TYR A 59 -3.37 -0.32 11.14
C TYR A 59 -4.36 0.17 10.10
N GLU A 60 -5.37 0.91 10.53
CA GLU A 60 -6.31 1.60 9.64
C GLU A 60 -5.90 3.05 9.48
N VAL A 61 -5.91 3.53 8.24
CA VAL A 61 -5.56 4.91 7.90
C VAL A 61 -6.77 5.81 8.15
N GLN A 62 -6.55 6.90 8.87
CA GLN A 62 -7.57 7.83 9.35
C GLN A 62 -7.59 9.14 8.56
N ASP A 63 -6.51 9.46 7.85
CA ASP A 63 -6.34 10.69 7.07
C ASP A 63 -6.60 10.48 5.57
N VAL A 64 -7.64 9.69 5.26
CA VAL A 64 -8.15 9.45 3.89
C VAL A 64 -9.62 9.85 3.79
N PRO A 65 -10.14 10.20 2.59
CA PRO A 65 -11.56 10.50 2.40
C PRO A 65 -12.46 9.30 2.72
N ASP A 66 -13.74 9.55 3.06
CA ASP A 66 -14.74 8.51 3.33
C ASP A 66 -14.98 7.54 2.14
N SER A 67 -14.56 7.92 0.93
CA SER A 67 -14.58 7.06 -0.25
C SER A 67 -13.47 6.01 -0.24
N VAL A 68 -12.48 6.09 0.66
CA VAL A 68 -11.32 5.20 0.73
C VAL A 68 -11.28 4.48 2.07
N LEU A 69 -11.25 3.15 2.03
CA LEU A 69 -10.83 2.33 3.15
C LEU A 69 -9.41 1.82 2.87
N LEU A 70 -8.44 2.25 3.67
CA LEU A 70 -7.07 1.78 3.58
C LEU A 70 -6.61 1.21 4.93
N ARG A 71 -6.10 -0.02 4.90
CA ARG A 71 -5.43 -0.64 6.05
C ARG A 71 -4.07 -1.17 5.65
N PHE A 72 -3.09 -0.95 6.53
CA PHE A 72 -1.76 -1.54 6.44
C PHE A 72 -1.67 -2.78 7.30
N ILE A 73 -1.20 -3.88 6.74
CA ILE A 73 -1.02 -5.17 7.40
C ILE A 73 0.45 -5.54 7.33
N VAL A 74 1.17 -5.44 8.44
CA VAL A 74 2.59 -5.82 8.50
C VAL A 74 2.70 -7.32 8.78
N GLN A 75 3.07 -8.08 7.76
CA GLN A 75 3.27 -9.53 7.80
C GLN A 75 4.75 -9.87 7.94
N SER A 76 5.07 -11.00 8.61
CA SER A 76 6.46 -11.47 8.78
C SER A 76 7.43 -10.42 9.35
N ARG A 77 6.90 -9.43 10.08
CA ARG A 77 7.59 -8.26 10.68
C ARG A 77 8.07 -7.18 9.71
N THR A 78 8.27 -7.45 8.43
CA THR A 78 8.81 -6.49 7.45
C THR A 78 7.86 -6.15 6.31
N ARG A 79 7.10 -7.13 5.84
CA ARG A 79 6.31 -7.01 4.62
C ARG A 79 5.04 -6.22 4.86
N VAL A 80 4.83 -5.16 4.09
CA VAL A 80 3.62 -4.35 4.14
C VAL A 80 2.64 -4.82 3.07
N GLU A 81 1.53 -5.41 3.54
CA GLU A 81 0.36 -5.72 2.74
C GLU A 81 -0.73 -4.66 2.99
N THR A 82 -1.69 -4.56 2.06
CA THR A 82 -2.76 -3.57 2.12
C THR A 82 -4.12 -4.19 1.89
N HIS A 83 -5.11 -3.65 2.60
CA HIS A 83 -6.52 -3.74 2.24
C HIS A 83 -6.92 -2.37 1.72
N LEU A 84 -7.31 -2.27 0.46
CA LEU A 84 -7.74 -1.05 -0.20
C LEU A 84 -9.13 -1.23 -0.82
N GLU A 85 -10.07 -0.40 -0.39
CA GLU A 85 -11.36 -0.21 -1.06
C GLU A 85 -11.47 1.26 -1.46
N VAL A 86 -11.88 1.51 -2.70
CA VAL A 86 -12.13 2.86 -3.22
C VAL A 86 -13.52 2.87 -3.84
N ARG A 87 -14.43 3.63 -3.23
CA ARG A 87 -15.80 3.78 -3.70
C ARG A 87 -15.79 4.36 -5.12
N GLY A 88 -16.51 3.71 -6.03
CA GLY A 88 -16.57 4.11 -7.44
C GLY A 88 -15.63 3.32 -8.35
N LEU A 89 -14.59 2.67 -7.81
CA LEU A 89 -13.89 1.63 -8.56
C LEU A 89 -14.75 0.35 -8.56
N LYS A 90 -15.21 -0.07 -9.74
CA LYS A 90 -15.89 -1.37 -9.91
C LYS A 90 -14.85 -2.50 -9.91
N LEU A 91 -14.28 -2.77 -8.73
CA LEU A 91 -13.44 -3.93 -8.49
C LEU A 91 -14.31 -4.98 -7.81
N GLU A 92 -14.46 -6.16 -8.42
CA GLU A 92 -15.34 -7.23 -7.90
C GLU A 92 -14.83 -7.83 -6.58
N HIS A 93 -13.59 -7.53 -6.20
CA HIS A 93 -12.97 -8.04 -4.98
C HIS A 93 -12.19 -6.95 -4.25
N VAL A 94 -12.22 -7.03 -2.91
CA VAL A 94 -11.33 -6.33 -1.99
C VAL A 94 -9.91 -6.40 -2.54
N SER A 95 -9.36 -5.24 -2.90
CA SER A 95 -8.10 -5.16 -3.61
C SER A 95 -6.98 -4.76 -2.65
N SER A 96 -5.86 -5.46 -2.69
CA SER A 96 -4.60 -4.88 -2.27
C SER A 96 -4.05 -3.96 -3.37
N PHE A 97 -3.06 -3.13 -3.07
CA PHE A 97 -2.36 -2.38 -4.12
C PHE A 97 -1.80 -3.27 -5.23
N ALA A 98 -1.06 -4.35 -4.93
CA ALA A 98 -0.53 -5.22 -5.98
C ALA A 98 -1.61 -5.85 -6.86
N THR A 99 -2.76 -6.24 -6.30
CA THR A 99 -3.84 -6.81 -7.13
C THR A 99 -4.46 -5.74 -8.02
N LEU A 100 -4.66 -4.52 -7.50
CA LEU A 100 -5.13 -3.38 -8.29
C LEU A 100 -4.14 -3.00 -9.40
N CYS A 101 -2.85 -2.85 -9.05
CA CYS A 101 -1.82 -2.45 -9.99
C CYS A 101 -1.57 -3.51 -11.06
N LEU A 102 -1.64 -4.80 -10.70
CA LEU A 102 -1.55 -5.88 -11.69
C LEU A 102 -2.73 -5.82 -12.66
N ALA A 103 -3.97 -5.73 -12.15
CA ALA A 103 -5.16 -5.65 -12.99
C ALA A 103 -5.14 -4.39 -13.90
N ALA A 104 -4.61 -3.27 -13.39
CA ALA A 104 -4.43 -2.05 -14.16
C ALA A 104 -3.42 -2.20 -15.30
N ARG A 105 -2.24 -2.81 -15.04
CA ARG A 105 -1.25 -3.11 -16.08
C ARG A 105 -1.80 -4.07 -17.13
N GLU A 106 -2.48 -5.13 -16.70
CA GLU A 106 -3.08 -6.12 -17.60
C GLU A 106 -4.16 -5.47 -18.49
N ALA A 107 -5.02 -4.63 -17.93
CA ALA A 107 -6.00 -3.86 -18.69
C ALA A 107 -5.36 -2.87 -19.69
N ALA A 108 -4.15 -2.39 -19.40
CA ALA A 108 -3.36 -1.53 -20.29
C ALA A 108 -2.50 -2.31 -21.31
N GLY A 109 -2.54 -3.65 -21.30
CA GLY A 109 -1.72 -4.49 -22.18
C GLY A 109 -0.22 -4.43 -21.89
N LYS A 110 0.19 -3.97 -20.70
CA LYS A 110 1.59 -3.94 -20.27
C LYS A 110 2.05 -5.31 -19.79
N GLU A 111 3.36 -5.54 -19.87
CA GLU A 111 3.97 -6.78 -19.40
C GLU A 111 3.77 -6.95 -17.88
N ARG A 112 3.55 -8.20 -17.47
CA ARG A 112 3.35 -8.58 -16.07
C ARG A 112 4.67 -8.45 -15.31
N PRO A 113 4.70 -7.78 -14.14
CA PRO A 113 5.91 -7.69 -13.34
C PRO A 113 6.32 -9.07 -12.80
N ALA A 114 7.63 -9.24 -12.57
CA ALA A 114 8.20 -10.41 -11.91
C ALA A 114 8.91 -9.96 -10.62
N PRO A 115 8.40 -10.32 -9.42
CA PRO A 115 7.21 -11.13 -9.15
C PRO A 115 5.89 -10.37 -9.46
N PRO A 116 4.76 -11.09 -9.65
CA PRO A 116 3.49 -10.47 -10.06
C PRO A 116 2.81 -9.64 -8.98
N TYR A 117 3.07 -9.97 -7.71
CA TYR A 117 2.52 -9.26 -6.56
C TYR A 117 3.65 -8.84 -5.61
N PRO A 118 4.52 -7.90 -6.03
CA PRO A 118 5.56 -7.40 -5.17
C PRO A 118 4.93 -6.63 -4.00
N ARG A 119 5.60 -6.66 -2.84
CA ARG A 119 5.23 -5.91 -1.64
C ARG A 119 6.48 -5.21 -1.12
N PRO A 120 6.36 -3.96 -0.64
CA PRO A 120 7.48 -3.31 0.03
C PRO A 120 7.77 -4.00 1.38
N GLU A 121 9.05 -4.11 1.72
CA GLU A 121 9.53 -4.63 3.00
C GLU A 121 10.31 -3.56 3.76
N ALA A 122 9.79 -3.16 4.92
CA ALA A 122 10.42 -2.22 5.83
C ALA A 122 11.16 -2.95 6.94
N HIS A 123 12.47 -2.71 7.09
CA HIS A 123 13.30 -3.34 8.12
C HIS A 123 13.55 -2.43 9.33
N SER A 124 13.16 -1.17 9.24
CA SER A 124 13.27 -0.18 10.31
C SER A 124 11.97 0.59 10.49
N LEU A 125 11.85 1.25 11.64
CA LEU A 125 10.70 2.10 11.94
C LEU A 125 10.58 3.25 10.93
N SER A 126 11.68 3.87 10.52
CA SER A 126 11.67 4.98 9.57
C SER A 126 11.18 4.55 8.18
N GLU A 127 11.67 3.41 7.70
CA GLU A 127 11.25 2.82 6.44
C GLU A 127 9.75 2.48 6.47
N LEU A 128 9.26 1.93 7.59
CA LEU A 128 7.84 1.56 7.71
C LEU A 128 6.94 2.79 7.59
N ILE A 129 7.28 3.89 8.25
CA ILE A 129 6.48 5.12 8.16
C ILE A 129 6.58 5.73 6.76
N GLU A 130 7.73 5.64 6.10
CA GLU A 130 7.87 6.10 4.71
C GLU A 130 7.02 5.28 3.73
N VAL A 131 7.04 3.95 3.85
CA VAL A 131 6.18 3.05 3.07
C VAL A 131 4.69 3.37 3.32
N PHE A 132 4.27 3.55 4.57
CA PHE A 132 2.90 3.93 4.91
C PHE A 132 2.50 5.28 4.29
N THR A 133 3.38 6.27 4.37
CA THR A 133 3.17 7.61 3.79
C THR A 133 2.96 7.49 2.28
N LYS A 134 3.88 6.82 1.57
CA LYS A 134 3.84 6.67 0.11
C LYS A 134 2.61 5.89 -0.36
N LEU A 135 2.21 4.83 0.35
CA LEU A 135 0.99 4.06 0.04
C LEU A 135 -0.29 4.88 0.30
N ARG A 136 -0.34 5.66 1.38
CA ARG A 136 -1.47 6.56 1.67
C ARG A 136 -1.61 7.62 0.59
N ASP A 137 -0.50 8.24 0.18
CA ASP A 137 -0.50 9.24 -0.91
C ASP A 137 -0.97 8.63 -2.23
N LEU A 138 -0.53 7.40 -2.54
CA LEU A 138 -0.98 6.68 -3.73
C LEU A 138 -2.48 6.36 -3.70
N ALA A 139 -3.03 5.99 -2.53
CA ALA A 139 -4.47 5.76 -2.39
C ALA A 139 -5.28 7.02 -2.66
N LEU A 140 -4.79 8.19 -2.21
CA LEU A 140 -5.42 9.47 -2.48
C LEU A 140 -5.40 9.83 -3.97
N GLU A 141 -4.32 9.50 -4.68
CA GLU A 141 -4.25 9.70 -6.13
C GLU A 141 -5.23 8.78 -6.87
N ILE A 142 -5.36 7.52 -6.45
CA ILE A 142 -6.30 6.56 -7.02
C ILE A 142 -7.76 7.01 -6.79
N ASP A 143 -8.09 7.50 -5.59
CA ASP A 143 -9.42 8.02 -5.28
C ASP A 143 -9.83 9.16 -6.22
N ARG A 144 -8.93 10.13 -6.45
CA ARG A 144 -9.16 11.23 -7.42
C ARG A 144 -9.39 10.74 -8.85
N CYS A 145 -8.88 9.55 -9.19
CA CYS A 145 -9.10 8.96 -10.51
C CYS A 145 -10.45 8.25 -10.63
N ALA A 146 -10.98 7.78 -9.50
CA ALA A 146 -12.22 7.02 -9.39
C ALA A 146 -13.47 7.92 -9.34
N GLN A 147 -13.30 9.18 -8.92
CA GLN A 147 -14.27 10.26 -9.08
C GLN A 147 -14.40 10.70 -10.54
#